data_AF-A0A542LR87-F1
#
_entry.id   AF-A0A542LR87-F1
#
_cell.length_a   1.000
_cell.length_b   1.000
_cell.length_c   1.000
_cell.angle_alpha   90.00
_cell.angle_beta   90.00
_cell.angle_gamma   90.00
#
_symmetry.space_group_name_H-M   'P 1'
#
loop_
_entity.id
_entity.type
_entity.pdbx_description
1 polymer ?
#
loop_
_entity_poly.entity_id
_entity_poly.type
_entity_poly.pdbx_seq_one_letter_code
_entity_poly.pdbx_strand_id
1 'polypeptide(L)'
;MNNQAHPKPSATRNRRWPVRIPMSFVPWIIAGALFATNIFTLLSVQAQSTGHDTLVAVMKTLSPDSFDLISRLRSQPAPAAEMKKADDLVRQNMTLTERRKALESTIAQLQLENSQIKIQKNEAASRLEKLQLEHTGLRNRHIALEKEQIALKELSVRRARTVKTVADRISRKLSIHAGELITELPLRAAPYVGVFTLVAGTTLDIKSDCELANMLNALVLEHREAALDTHAVCQYMNRIPPPAQVWSEVKSHANSLTIRAYQSVERLGPH
;
A
#
# COMPACT_ATOMS: atom_id res chain seq x y z
N MET A 1 -11.88 -40.64 84.75
CA MET A 1 -12.22 -39.42 84.00
C MET A 1 -12.42 -39.80 82.53
N ASN A 2 -13.62 -39.50 82.01
CA ASN A 2 -14.08 -39.48 80.61
C ASN A 2 -12.99 -39.26 79.55
N ASN A 3 -13.08 -39.71 78.29
CA ASN A 3 -14.10 -40.44 77.53
C ASN A 3 -13.45 -40.86 76.19
N GLN A 4 -13.88 -42.02 75.67
CA GLN A 4 -14.14 -42.36 74.25
C GLN A 4 -13.18 -41.87 73.13
N ALA A 5 -12.62 -42.80 72.35
CA ALA A 5 -13.23 -43.28 71.09
C ALA A 5 -12.24 -44.05 70.18
N HIS A 6 -12.67 -45.24 69.75
CA HIS A 6 -12.18 -46.04 68.61
C HIS A 6 -12.36 -45.32 67.25
N PRO A 7 -12.07 -45.95 66.09
CA PRO A 7 -10.82 -46.51 65.59
C PRO A 7 -10.37 -45.79 64.28
N LYS A 8 -9.13 -46.04 63.83
CA LYS A 8 -8.57 -45.47 62.58
C LYS A 8 -9.36 -45.90 61.33
N PRO A 9 -9.73 -44.97 60.43
CA PRO A 9 -10.31 -45.31 59.13
C PRO A 9 -9.26 -45.80 58.13
N SER A 10 -9.61 -46.85 57.39
CA SER A 10 -8.91 -47.38 56.24
C SER A 10 -8.99 -46.42 55.05
N ALA A 11 -7.86 -46.30 54.35
CA ALA A 11 -7.69 -45.44 53.19
C ALA A 11 -8.45 -45.98 51.97
N THR A 12 -9.48 -45.28 51.51
CA THR A 12 -9.96 -45.35 50.13
C THR A 12 -9.41 -44.16 49.33
N ARG A 13 -8.31 -44.47 48.64
CA ARG A 13 -7.58 -43.61 47.73
C ARG A 13 -8.39 -43.36 46.45
N ASN A 14 -9.22 -42.32 46.44
CA ASN A 14 -9.87 -41.86 45.20
C ASN A 14 -8.88 -41.04 44.36
N ARG A 15 -8.20 -41.71 43.43
CA ARG A 15 -7.40 -41.12 42.35
C ARG A 15 -8.34 -40.32 41.42
N ARG A 16 -8.40 -39.00 41.60
CA ARG A 16 -8.88 -38.09 40.55
C ARG A 16 -7.77 -37.91 39.51
N TRP A 17 -7.97 -38.48 38.33
CA TRP A 17 -7.18 -38.14 37.15
C TRP A 17 -7.59 -36.75 36.67
N PRO A 18 -6.65 -35.84 36.35
CA PRO A 18 -6.98 -34.61 35.66
C PRO A 18 -7.36 -34.96 34.21
N VAL A 19 -8.64 -34.84 33.88
CA VAL A 19 -9.11 -34.92 32.49
C VAL A 19 -8.59 -33.67 31.77
N ARG A 20 -7.45 -33.81 31.07
CA ARG A 20 -7.00 -32.83 30.08
C ARG A 20 -7.86 -32.99 28.84
N ILE A 21 -8.94 -32.20 28.76
CA ILE A 21 -9.71 -32.06 27.52
C ILE A 21 -8.83 -31.25 26.55
N PRO A 22 -8.45 -31.79 25.39
CA PRO A 22 -7.74 -31.03 24.38
C PRO A 22 -8.60 -29.82 23.95
N MET A 23 -7.99 -28.63 23.90
CA MET A 23 -8.67 -27.35 23.62
C MET A 23 -9.52 -27.35 22.34
N SER A 24 -9.30 -28.28 21.43
CA SER A 24 -10.07 -28.47 20.19
C SER A 24 -11.51 -28.97 20.40
N PHE A 25 -11.85 -29.56 21.55
CA PHE A 25 -13.20 -30.10 21.82
C PHE A 25 -14.09 -29.18 22.66
N VAL A 26 -13.54 -28.12 23.24
CA VAL A 26 -14.29 -27.12 24.01
C VAL A 26 -15.41 -26.45 23.20
N PRO A 27 -15.23 -26.11 21.90
CA PRO A 27 -16.30 -25.52 21.10
C PRO A 27 -17.49 -26.46 20.89
N TRP A 28 -17.23 -27.77 20.77
CA TRP A 28 -18.27 -28.78 20.53
C TRP A 28 -19.10 -29.06 21.79
N ILE A 29 -18.48 -29.01 22.97
CA ILE A 29 -19.19 -29.16 24.25
C ILE A 29 -20.11 -27.96 24.49
N ILE A 30 -19.64 -26.74 24.17
CA ILE A 30 -20.44 -25.51 24.29
C ILE A 30 -21.60 -25.52 23.27
N ALA A 31 -21.35 -25.96 22.03
CA ALA A 31 -22.40 -26.11 21.02
C ALA A 31 -23.46 -27.15 21.42
N GLY A 32 -23.04 -28.30 21.97
CA GLY A 32 -23.94 -29.34 22.47
C GLY A 32 -24.80 -28.86 23.66
N ALA A 33 -24.22 -28.10 24.58
CA ALA A 33 -24.96 -27.50 25.69
C ALA A 33 -26.01 -26.47 25.19
N LEU A 34 -25.66 -25.66 24.19
CA LEU A 34 -26.58 -24.69 23.58
C LEU A 34 -27.74 -25.37 22.85
N PHE A 35 -27.48 -26.47 22.13
CA PHE A 35 -28.53 -27.27 21.49
C PHE A 35 -29.46 -27.93 22.51
N ALA A 36 -28.92 -28.49 23.60
CA ALA A 36 -29.73 -29.09 24.66
C ALA A 36 -30.63 -28.05 25.37
N THR A 37 -30.10 -26.85 25.66
CA THR A 37 -30.90 -25.78 26.26
C THR A 37 -32.01 -25.28 25.35
N ASN A 38 -31.79 -25.23 24.03
CA ASN A 38 -32.78 -24.74 23.07
C ASN A 38 -33.96 -25.73 22.90
N ILE A 39 -33.66 -27.03 22.91
CA ILE A 39 -34.68 -28.11 22.89
C ILE A 39 -35.50 -28.10 24.19
N PHE A 40 -34.85 -27.88 25.34
CA PHE A 40 -35.54 -27.83 26.63
C PHE A 40 -36.46 -26.61 26.75
N THR A 41 -36.08 -25.46 26.19
CA THR A 41 -36.96 -24.28 26.14
C THR A 41 -38.17 -24.47 25.23
N LEU A 42 -38.03 -25.17 24.10
CA LEU A 42 -39.15 -25.47 23.19
C LEU A 42 -40.17 -26.43 23.80
N LEU A 43 -39.73 -27.40 24.61
CA LEU A 43 -40.63 -28.31 25.35
C LEU A 43 -41.35 -27.60 26.52
N SER A 44 -40.75 -26.58 27.13
CA SER A 44 -41.38 -25.86 28.26
C SER A 44 -42.56 -24.97 27.84
N VAL A 45 -42.52 -24.39 26.63
CA VAL A 45 -43.60 -23.53 26.12
C VAL A 45 -44.80 -24.36 25.69
N GLN A 46 -44.59 -25.57 25.18
CA GLN A 46 -45.66 -26.46 24.72
C GLN A 46 -46.33 -27.25 25.87
N ALA A 47 -45.64 -27.41 27.00
CA ALA A 47 -46.21 -27.95 28.25
C ALA A 47 -47.07 -26.92 29.00
N GLN A 48 -46.83 -25.61 28.83
CA GLN A 48 -47.56 -24.56 29.52
C GLN A 48 -48.92 -24.24 28.87
N SER A 49 -49.08 -24.41 27.55
CA SER A 49 -50.37 -24.19 26.89
C SER A 49 -51.35 -25.35 27.09
N THR A 50 -50.86 -26.59 27.21
CA THR A 50 -51.70 -27.79 27.40
C THR A 50 -52.19 -27.97 28.84
N GLY A 51 -51.51 -27.38 29.84
CA GLY A 51 -51.95 -27.38 31.24
C GLY A 51 -53.18 -26.50 31.51
N HIS A 52 -53.39 -25.43 30.73
CA HIS A 52 -54.54 -24.54 30.90
C HIS A 52 -55.82 -25.11 30.27
N ASP A 53 -55.72 -25.77 29.12
CA ASP A 53 -56.89 -26.37 28.46
C ASP A 53 -57.43 -27.59 29.21
N THR A 54 -56.55 -28.36 29.85
CA THR A 54 -56.95 -29.51 30.68
C THR A 54 -57.60 -29.08 32.00
N LEU A 55 -57.15 -27.99 32.62
CA LEU A 55 -57.79 -27.42 33.81
C LEU A 55 -59.19 -26.86 33.50
N VAL A 56 -59.39 -26.22 32.35
CA VAL A 56 -60.70 -25.71 31.91
C VAL A 56 -61.64 -26.87 31.52
N ALA A 57 -61.11 -27.94 30.93
CA ALA A 57 -61.88 -29.14 30.61
C ALA A 57 -62.32 -29.90 31.87
N VAL A 58 -61.46 -30.02 32.89
CA VAL A 58 -61.79 -30.64 34.19
C VAL A 58 -62.77 -29.78 35.00
N MET A 59 -62.68 -28.45 34.91
CA MET A 59 -63.68 -27.55 35.51
C MET A 59 -65.07 -27.65 34.87
N LYS A 60 -65.15 -28.02 33.58
CA LYS A 60 -66.44 -28.20 32.88
C LYS A 60 -67.08 -29.58 33.13
N THR A 61 -66.33 -30.56 33.61
CA THR A 61 -66.83 -31.93 33.86
C THR A 61 -67.18 -32.20 35.32
N LEU A 62 -66.85 -31.31 36.27
CA LEU A 62 -67.42 -31.36 37.61
C LEU A 62 -68.84 -30.75 37.63
N SER A 63 -69.81 -31.67 37.54
CA SER A 63 -71.21 -31.63 37.98
C SER A 63 -71.93 -30.26 38.15
N PRO A 64 -73.13 -30.10 37.54
CA PRO A 64 -74.02 -28.94 37.75
C PRO A 64 -74.58 -28.80 39.17
N ASP A 65 -74.37 -29.77 40.08
CA ASP A 65 -74.90 -29.73 41.45
C ASP A 65 -74.07 -28.87 42.44
N SER A 66 -72.93 -28.32 42.00
CA SER A 66 -72.08 -27.45 42.83
C SER A 66 -72.47 -25.97 42.79
N PHE A 67 -73.37 -25.56 41.88
CA PHE A 67 -73.85 -24.18 41.79
C PHE A 67 -74.73 -23.77 42.98
N ASP A 68 -75.37 -24.71 43.67
CA ASP A 68 -76.26 -24.45 44.80
C ASP A 68 -75.50 -24.16 46.13
N LEU A 69 -74.22 -24.53 46.20
CA LEU A 69 -73.33 -24.18 47.31
C LEU A 69 -72.61 -22.85 47.08
N ILE A 70 -72.30 -22.50 45.82
CA ILE A 70 -71.70 -21.21 45.45
C ILE A 70 -72.71 -20.07 45.62
N SER A 71 -74.00 -20.31 45.35
CA SER A 71 -75.08 -19.34 45.59
C SER A 71 -75.32 -19.08 47.08
N ARG A 72 -75.15 -20.10 47.95
CA ARG A 72 -75.27 -19.97 49.41
C ARG A 72 -74.05 -19.37 50.12
N LEU A 73 -72.86 -19.50 49.56
CA LEU A 73 -71.67 -18.77 50.06
C LEU A 73 -71.69 -17.29 49.68
N ARG A 74 -72.46 -16.90 48.65
CA ARG A 74 -72.62 -15.51 48.20
C ARG A 74 -73.53 -14.67 49.11
N SER A 75 -74.30 -15.31 50.00
CA SER A 75 -75.28 -14.65 50.88
C SER A 75 -74.80 -14.46 52.33
N GLN A 76 -73.54 -14.78 52.66
CA GLN A 76 -72.93 -14.39 53.92
C GLN A 76 -72.20 -13.05 53.78
N PRO A 77 -72.51 -12.02 54.60
CA PRO A 77 -71.74 -10.79 54.59
C PRO A 77 -70.34 -11.08 55.14
N ALA A 78 -69.35 -11.10 54.24
CA ALA A 78 -67.95 -11.19 54.63
C ALA A 78 -67.62 -10.07 55.63
N PRO A 79 -66.89 -10.35 56.73
CA PRO A 79 -66.48 -9.31 57.65
C PRO A 79 -65.63 -8.30 56.88
N ALA A 80 -65.91 -7.00 57.03
CA ALA A 80 -65.31 -5.92 56.24
C ALA A 80 -63.76 -5.90 56.21
N ALA A 81 -63.09 -6.64 57.09
CA ALA A 81 -61.64 -6.84 57.10
C ALA A 81 -61.12 -7.78 55.99
N GLU A 82 -61.85 -8.83 55.62
CA GLU A 82 -61.44 -9.77 54.56
C GLU A 82 -61.65 -9.18 53.17
N MET A 83 -62.70 -8.39 53.00
CA MET A 83 -63.00 -7.67 51.76
C MET A 83 -61.90 -6.62 51.45
N LYS A 84 -61.42 -5.89 52.47
CA LYS A 84 -60.27 -4.97 52.33
C LYS A 84 -58.98 -5.70 51.93
N LYS A 85 -58.74 -6.89 52.49
CA LYS A 85 -57.56 -7.70 52.18
C LYS A 85 -57.60 -8.23 50.73
N ALA A 86 -58.78 -8.60 50.26
CA ALA A 86 -59.00 -8.99 48.87
C ALA A 86 -58.78 -7.82 47.90
N ASP A 87 -59.29 -6.62 48.21
CA ASP A 87 -59.05 -5.42 47.41
C ASP A 87 -57.56 -5.02 47.34
N ASP A 88 -56.83 -5.12 48.46
CA ASP A 88 -55.39 -4.85 48.48
C ASP A 88 -54.59 -5.88 47.67
N LEU A 89 -54.98 -7.16 47.70
CA LEU A 89 -54.41 -8.20 46.85
C LEU A 89 -54.69 -7.97 45.36
N VAL A 90 -55.89 -7.51 45.01
CA VAL A 90 -56.25 -7.12 43.63
C VAL A 90 -55.38 -5.95 43.16
N ARG A 91 -55.18 -4.93 44.01
CA ARG A 91 -54.29 -3.80 43.71
C ARG A 91 -52.85 -4.24 43.52
N GLN A 92 -52.33 -5.10 44.40
CA GLN A 92 -50.97 -5.63 44.26
C GLN A 92 -50.80 -6.43 42.96
N ASN A 93 -51.75 -7.30 42.61
CA ASN A 93 -51.71 -8.03 41.35
C ASN A 93 -51.74 -7.10 40.14
N MET A 94 -52.55 -6.03 40.17
CA MET A 94 -52.53 -5.02 39.11
C MET A 94 -51.15 -4.36 38.99
N THR A 95 -50.53 -3.93 40.09
CA THR A 95 -49.17 -3.34 40.04
C THR A 95 -48.09 -4.32 39.56
N LEU A 96 -48.18 -5.60 39.93
CA LEU A 96 -47.25 -6.63 39.48
C LEU A 96 -47.42 -6.93 37.99
N THR A 97 -48.65 -6.96 37.48
CA THR A 97 -48.91 -7.15 36.05
C THR A 97 -48.41 -5.97 35.21
N GLU A 98 -48.54 -4.73 35.71
CA GLU A 98 -47.96 -3.55 35.05
C GLU A 98 -46.43 -3.61 35.03
N ARG A 99 -45.80 -3.94 36.16
CA ARG A 99 -44.33 -4.12 36.23
C ARG A 99 -43.84 -5.24 35.32
N ARG A 100 -44.58 -6.35 35.23
CA ARG A 100 -44.26 -7.46 34.33
C ARG A 100 -44.30 -7.01 32.87
N LYS A 101 -45.35 -6.28 32.46
CA LYS A 101 -45.45 -5.71 31.10
C LYS A 101 -44.31 -4.75 30.81
N ALA A 102 -43.95 -3.89 31.77
CA ALA A 102 -42.82 -2.96 31.63
C ALA A 102 -41.46 -3.68 31.55
N LEU A 103 -41.27 -4.78 32.29
CA LEU A 103 -40.07 -5.61 32.18
C LEU A 103 -40.00 -6.31 30.81
N GLU A 104 -41.10 -6.89 30.36
CA GLU A 104 -41.19 -7.58 29.06
C GLU A 104 -40.90 -6.61 27.91
N SER A 105 -41.39 -5.36 27.97
CA SER A 105 -41.04 -4.34 26.97
C SER A 105 -39.56 -3.96 27.00
N THR A 106 -38.96 -3.85 28.20
CA THR A 106 -37.53 -3.53 28.36
C THR A 106 -36.65 -4.67 27.82
N ILE A 107 -37.03 -5.92 28.07
CA ILE A 107 -36.32 -7.10 27.54
C ILE A 107 -36.39 -7.11 26.02
N ALA A 108 -37.57 -6.86 25.43
CA ALA A 108 -37.73 -6.79 23.99
C ALA A 108 -36.87 -5.67 23.37
N GLN A 109 -36.81 -4.51 24.03
CA GLN A 109 -35.98 -3.39 23.59
C GLN A 109 -34.48 -3.73 23.65
N LEU A 110 -34.00 -4.32 24.76
CA LEU A 110 -32.61 -4.75 24.91
C LEU A 110 -32.21 -5.86 23.93
N GLN A 111 -33.14 -6.75 23.57
CA GLN A 111 -32.90 -7.76 22.55
C GLN A 111 -32.74 -7.12 21.17
N LEU A 112 -33.56 -6.12 20.86
CA LEU A 112 -33.48 -5.36 19.62
C LEU A 112 -32.16 -4.58 19.54
N GLU A 113 -31.78 -3.87 20.60
CA GLU A 113 -30.49 -3.18 20.69
C GLU A 113 -29.30 -4.14 20.55
N ASN A 114 -29.33 -5.30 21.23
CA ASN A 114 -28.28 -6.30 21.08
C ASN A 114 -28.16 -6.84 19.64
N SER A 115 -29.29 -7.03 18.95
CA SER A 115 -29.27 -7.46 17.55
C SER A 115 -28.67 -6.39 16.63
N GLN A 116 -29.01 -5.11 16.86
CA GLN A 116 -28.44 -3.99 16.11
C GLN A 116 -26.93 -3.86 16.36
N ILE A 117 -26.49 -3.96 17.62
CA ILE A 117 -25.06 -3.91 17.98
C ILE A 117 -24.30 -5.07 17.32
N LYS A 118 -24.88 -6.27 17.24
CA LYS A 118 -24.26 -7.41 16.53
C LYS A 118 -24.10 -7.11 15.04
N ILE A 119 -25.11 -6.52 14.40
CA ILE A 119 -25.04 -6.14 12.98
C ILE A 119 -23.94 -5.09 12.78
N GLN A 120 -23.92 -4.03 13.59
CA GLN A 120 -22.90 -2.98 13.51
C GLN A 120 -21.48 -3.53 13.75
N LYS A 121 -21.33 -4.44 14.71
CA LYS A 121 -20.05 -5.10 14.97
C LYS A 121 -19.56 -5.91 13.76
N ASN A 122 -20.45 -6.67 13.12
CA ASN A 122 -20.10 -7.45 11.94
C ASN A 122 -19.76 -6.53 10.75
N GLU A 123 -20.50 -5.44 10.59
CA GLU A 123 -20.20 -4.43 9.57
C GLU A 123 -18.84 -3.76 9.80
N ALA A 124 -18.54 -3.36 11.05
CA ALA A 124 -17.25 -2.80 11.43
C ALA A 124 -16.10 -3.80 11.20
N ALA A 125 -16.30 -5.08 11.53
CA ALA A 125 -15.32 -6.14 11.26
C ALA A 125 -15.06 -6.30 9.76
N SER A 126 -16.11 -6.31 8.92
CA SER A 126 -15.96 -6.39 7.46
C SER A 126 -15.24 -5.16 6.88
N ARG A 127 -15.53 -3.96 7.40
CA ARG A 127 -14.80 -2.74 7.00
C ARG A 127 -13.33 -2.82 7.37
N LEU A 128 -13.00 -3.34 8.55
CA LEU A 128 -11.62 -3.49 9.02
C LEU A 128 -10.83 -4.47 8.15
N GLU A 129 -11.45 -5.60 7.76
CA GLU A 129 -10.84 -6.56 6.84
C GLU A 129 -10.56 -5.95 5.46
N LYS A 130 -11.52 -5.18 4.90
CA LYS A 130 -11.32 -4.45 3.64
C LYS A 130 -10.19 -3.44 3.74
N LEU A 131 -10.15 -2.65 4.80
CA LEU A 131 -9.07 -1.68 5.07
C LEU A 131 -7.70 -2.37 5.19
N GLN A 132 -7.63 -3.54 5.82
CA GLN A 132 -6.39 -4.33 5.89
C GLN A 132 -5.95 -4.84 4.52
N LEU A 133 -6.87 -5.33 3.69
CA LEU A 133 -6.60 -5.74 2.31
C LEU A 133 -6.15 -4.56 1.45
N GLU A 134 -6.79 -3.41 1.56
CA GLU A 134 -6.38 -2.19 0.88
C GLU A 134 -5.01 -1.73 1.33
N HIS A 135 -4.74 -1.72 2.64
CA HIS A 135 -3.45 -1.29 3.19
C HIS A 135 -2.31 -2.21 2.73
N THR A 136 -2.52 -3.53 2.74
CA THR A 136 -1.53 -4.49 2.21
C THR A 136 -1.34 -4.34 0.70
N GLY A 137 -2.43 -4.11 -0.05
CA GLY A 137 -2.38 -3.82 -1.48
C GLY A 137 -1.61 -2.54 -1.81
N LEU A 138 -1.89 -1.44 -1.10
CA LEU A 138 -1.17 -0.17 -1.24
C LEU A 138 0.31 -0.31 -0.88
N ARG A 139 0.63 -1.03 0.20
CA ARG A 139 2.01 -1.29 0.60
C ARG A 139 2.77 -2.06 -0.49
N ASN A 140 2.15 -3.08 -1.08
CA ASN A 140 2.77 -3.84 -2.16
C ASN A 140 3.02 -2.97 -3.40
N ARG A 141 2.07 -2.09 -3.76
CA ARG A 141 2.25 -1.11 -4.84
C ARG A 141 3.36 -0.12 -4.54
N HIS A 142 3.45 0.38 -3.31
CA HIS A 142 4.52 1.28 -2.90
C HIS A 142 5.90 0.61 -3.05
N ILE A 143 6.04 -0.64 -2.62
CA ILE A 143 7.28 -1.42 -2.78
C ILE A 143 7.61 -1.63 -4.26
N ALA A 144 6.61 -1.92 -5.10
CA ALA A 144 6.81 -2.06 -6.54
C ALA A 144 7.29 -0.74 -7.18
N LEU A 145 6.65 0.37 -6.85
CA LEU A 145 7.02 1.71 -7.33
C LEU A 145 8.43 2.11 -6.87
N GLU A 146 8.80 1.79 -5.63
CA GLU A 146 10.15 2.06 -5.13
C GLU A 146 11.22 1.26 -5.90
N LYS A 147 10.93 -0.01 -6.21
CA LYS A 147 11.82 -0.82 -7.07
C LYS A 147 11.92 -0.25 -8.48
N GLU A 148 10.82 0.17 -9.08
CA GLU A 148 10.82 0.83 -10.38
C GLU A 148 11.62 2.13 -10.34
N GLN A 149 11.46 2.95 -9.29
CA GLN A 149 12.22 4.18 -9.14
C GLN A 149 13.73 3.92 -9.04
N ILE A 150 14.16 2.88 -8.32
CA ILE A 150 15.56 2.46 -8.25
C ILE A 150 16.05 2.00 -9.63
N ALA A 151 15.28 1.17 -10.33
CA ALA A 151 15.61 0.69 -11.68
C ALA A 151 15.71 1.84 -12.69
N LEU A 152 14.80 2.81 -12.64
CA LEU A 152 14.81 3.99 -13.49
C LEU A 152 16.03 4.88 -13.21
N LYS A 153 16.40 5.06 -11.93
CA LYS A 153 17.62 5.79 -11.55
C LYS A 153 18.88 5.09 -12.05
N GLU A 154 18.94 3.76 -11.96
CA GLU A 154 20.09 3.01 -12.49
C GLU A 154 20.17 3.12 -14.02
N LEU A 155 19.03 3.02 -14.69
CA LEU A 155 18.94 3.12 -16.14
C LEU A 155 19.29 4.53 -16.64
N SER A 156 18.89 5.58 -15.92
CA SER A 156 19.27 6.96 -16.25
C SER A 156 20.78 7.19 -16.09
N VAL A 157 21.40 6.66 -15.03
CA VAL A 157 22.87 6.71 -14.85
C VAL A 157 23.59 5.95 -15.96
N ARG A 158 23.10 4.78 -16.36
CA ARG A 158 23.69 4.03 -17.49
C ARG A 158 23.61 4.82 -18.80
N ARG A 159 22.45 5.42 -19.09
CA ARG A 159 22.26 6.28 -20.27
C ARG A 159 23.18 7.50 -20.23
N ALA A 160 23.28 8.19 -19.09
CA ALA A 160 24.19 9.31 -18.90
C ALA A 160 25.64 8.95 -19.22
N ARG A 161 26.14 7.81 -18.72
CA ARG A 161 27.49 7.33 -19.01
C ARG A 161 27.71 7.02 -20.50
N THR A 162 26.71 6.43 -21.16
CA THR A 162 26.81 6.17 -22.61
C THR A 162 26.84 7.46 -23.42
N VAL A 163 25.99 8.45 -23.09
CA VAL A 163 25.97 9.77 -23.74
C VAL A 163 27.32 10.46 -23.54
N LYS A 164 27.85 10.47 -22.33
CA LYS A 164 29.19 11.01 -22.03
C LYS A 164 30.29 10.36 -22.86
N THR A 165 30.30 9.03 -22.93
CA THR A 165 31.31 8.28 -23.71
C THR A 165 31.25 8.64 -25.20
N VAL A 166 30.04 8.80 -25.75
CA VAL A 166 29.85 9.21 -27.14
C VAL A 166 30.27 10.67 -27.33
N ALA A 167 29.88 11.56 -26.43
CA ALA A 167 30.25 12.97 -26.44
C ALA A 167 31.78 13.15 -26.36
N ASP A 168 32.48 12.42 -25.49
CA ASP A 168 33.94 12.42 -25.39
C ASP A 168 34.61 11.98 -26.70
N ARG A 169 34.08 10.94 -27.35
CA ARG A 169 34.58 10.46 -28.65
C ARG A 169 34.38 11.50 -29.75
N ILE A 170 33.22 12.15 -29.79
CA ILE A 170 32.92 13.20 -30.76
C ILE A 170 33.87 14.38 -30.51
N SER A 171 33.96 14.87 -29.27
CA SER A 171 34.86 15.98 -28.89
C SER A 171 36.32 15.70 -29.29
N ARG A 172 36.84 14.50 -29.02
CA ARG A 172 38.20 14.12 -29.47
C ARG A 172 38.33 14.16 -30.99
N LYS A 173 37.36 13.61 -31.74
CA LYS A 173 37.40 13.65 -33.21
C LYS A 173 37.36 15.09 -33.75
N LEU A 174 36.53 15.95 -33.17
CA LEU A 174 36.47 17.38 -33.52
C LEU A 174 37.82 18.06 -33.25
N SER A 175 38.47 17.78 -32.12
CA SER A 175 39.78 18.36 -31.79
C SER A 175 40.88 17.94 -32.77
N ILE A 176 40.85 16.68 -33.24
CA ILE A 176 41.79 16.18 -34.25
C ILE A 176 41.49 16.86 -35.60
N HIS A 177 40.22 16.91 -35.99
CA HIS A 177 39.80 17.52 -37.26
C HIS A 177 40.14 19.01 -37.34
N ALA A 178 39.88 19.76 -36.28
CA ALA A 178 40.24 21.17 -36.18
C ALA A 178 41.77 21.38 -36.25
N GLY A 179 42.54 20.48 -35.63
CA GLY A 179 44.00 20.45 -35.75
C GLY A 179 44.48 20.19 -37.17
N GLU A 180 43.93 19.17 -37.84
CA GLU A 180 44.24 18.81 -39.22
C GLU A 180 43.92 19.98 -40.18
N LEU A 181 42.74 20.60 -40.05
CA LEU A 181 42.33 21.78 -40.82
C LEU A 181 43.34 22.92 -40.71
N ILE A 182 43.82 23.22 -39.49
CA ILE A 182 44.82 24.27 -39.25
C ILE A 182 46.18 23.90 -39.85
N THR A 183 46.60 22.65 -39.74
CA THR A 183 47.90 22.21 -40.28
C THR A 183 47.91 22.08 -41.81
N GLU A 184 46.77 21.77 -42.43
CA GLU A 184 46.64 21.61 -43.87
C GLU A 184 46.26 22.91 -44.60
N LEU A 185 45.88 23.96 -43.88
CA LEU A 185 45.54 25.28 -44.42
C LEU A 185 46.60 25.84 -45.40
N PRO A 186 47.92 25.81 -45.10
CA PRO A 186 48.95 26.29 -46.03
C PRO A 186 49.12 25.39 -47.27
N LEU A 187 48.82 24.09 -47.15
CA LEU A 187 48.97 23.11 -48.23
C LEU A 187 47.76 23.13 -49.19
N ARG A 188 46.55 23.38 -48.67
CA ARG A 188 45.31 23.49 -49.46
C ARG A 188 45.12 24.85 -50.11
N ALA A 189 45.87 25.86 -49.67
CA ALA A 189 45.95 27.17 -50.29
C ALA A 189 46.75 27.12 -51.62
N ALA A 190 46.22 26.42 -52.62
CA ALA A 190 46.74 26.44 -53.97
C ALA A 190 46.64 27.87 -54.58
N PRO A 191 47.55 28.29 -55.48
CA PRO A 191 47.99 29.68 -55.59
C PRO A 191 46.99 30.69 -56.17
N TYR A 192 45.75 30.32 -56.47
CA TYR A 192 44.82 31.21 -57.20
C TYR A 192 43.38 31.28 -56.67
N VAL A 193 42.99 30.51 -55.65
CA VAL A 193 41.64 30.60 -55.08
C VAL A 193 41.71 31.00 -53.61
N GLY A 194 41.70 32.32 -53.38
CA GLY A 194 41.39 33.01 -52.12
C GLY A 194 41.87 32.37 -50.81
N VAL A 195 43.10 32.66 -50.38
CA VAL A 195 43.53 32.38 -48.99
C VAL A 195 42.56 32.98 -47.96
N PHE A 196 41.98 34.13 -48.27
CA PHE A 196 40.94 34.74 -47.44
C PHE A 196 39.68 33.86 -47.32
N THR A 197 39.20 33.27 -48.42
CA THR A 197 38.01 32.40 -48.40
C THR A 197 38.28 31.08 -47.69
N LEU A 198 39.50 30.53 -47.81
CA LEU A 198 39.92 29.34 -47.08
C LEU A 198 40.01 29.60 -45.57
N VAL A 199 40.69 30.67 -45.16
CA VAL A 199 40.78 31.06 -43.75
C VAL A 199 39.38 31.34 -43.18
N ALA A 200 38.53 32.07 -43.91
CA ALA A 200 37.15 32.32 -43.51
C ALA A 200 36.32 31.01 -43.38
N GLY A 201 36.45 30.08 -44.33
CA GLY A 201 35.80 28.76 -44.24
C GLY A 201 36.25 27.99 -42.99
N THR A 202 37.55 27.87 -42.77
CA THR A 202 38.09 27.17 -41.59
C THR A 202 37.69 27.84 -40.27
N THR A 203 37.56 29.18 -40.21
CA THR A 203 37.03 29.85 -39.02
C THR A 203 35.57 29.50 -38.75
N LEU A 204 34.75 29.34 -39.80
CA LEU A 204 33.35 28.94 -39.65
C LEU A 204 33.22 27.48 -39.22
N ASP A 205 34.03 26.59 -39.78
CA ASP A 205 34.04 25.17 -39.44
C ASP A 205 34.45 24.97 -37.96
N ILE A 206 35.56 25.59 -37.53
CA ILE A 206 36.04 25.52 -36.14
C ILE A 206 35.03 26.14 -35.16
N LYS A 207 34.32 27.21 -35.57
CA LYS A 207 33.26 27.81 -34.76
C LYS A 207 32.09 26.84 -34.59
N SER A 208 31.65 26.19 -35.67
CA SER A 208 30.57 25.19 -35.62
C SER A 208 30.94 24.02 -34.71
N ASP A 209 32.19 23.54 -34.80
CA ASP A 209 32.71 22.46 -33.95
C ASP A 209 32.77 22.85 -32.46
N CYS A 210 33.15 24.10 -32.15
CA CYS A 210 33.12 24.63 -30.79
C CYS A 210 31.69 24.77 -30.24
N GLU A 211 30.74 25.24 -31.06
CA GLU A 211 29.32 25.30 -30.67
C GLU A 211 28.75 23.88 -30.40
N LEU A 212 29.09 22.90 -31.25
CA LEU A 212 28.71 21.51 -31.05
C LEU A 212 29.31 20.92 -29.77
N ALA A 213 30.59 21.18 -29.49
CA ALA A 213 31.24 20.76 -28.25
C ALA A 213 30.57 21.36 -27.00
N ASN A 214 30.14 22.63 -27.06
CA ASN A 214 29.41 23.28 -25.98
C ASN A 214 28.01 22.68 -25.78
N MET A 215 27.27 22.36 -26.86
CA MET A 215 25.98 21.68 -26.76
C MET A 215 26.12 20.28 -26.15
N LEU A 216 27.16 19.53 -26.53
CA LEU A 216 27.46 18.22 -25.95
C LEU A 216 27.81 18.32 -24.45
N ASN A 217 28.56 19.35 -24.05
CA ASN A 217 28.86 19.59 -22.65
C ASN A 217 27.60 19.96 -21.84
N ALA A 218 26.71 20.79 -22.38
CA ALA A 218 25.44 21.11 -21.76
C ALA A 218 24.58 19.85 -21.53
N LEU A 219 24.53 18.95 -22.52
CA LEU A 219 23.82 17.68 -22.42
C LEU A 219 24.41 16.76 -21.33
N VAL A 220 25.74 16.74 -21.17
CA VAL A 220 26.41 15.94 -20.13
C VAL A 220 26.22 16.54 -18.73
N LEU A 221 26.22 17.87 -18.60
CA LEU A 221 25.94 18.58 -17.35
C LEU A 221 24.49 18.38 -16.89
N GLU A 222 23.53 18.34 -17.82
CA GLU A 222 22.13 18.04 -17.52
C GLU A 222 21.97 16.66 -16.86
N HIS A 223 22.82 15.71 -17.25
CA HIS A 223 22.86 14.36 -16.68
C HIS A 223 23.72 14.26 -15.40
N ARG A 224 24.14 15.38 -14.81
CA ARG A 224 24.99 15.49 -13.60
C ARG A 224 26.32 14.75 -13.69
N GLU A 225 26.86 14.61 -14.90
CA GLU A 225 28.15 14.01 -15.15
C GLU A 225 29.27 15.08 -15.18
N ALA A 226 30.52 14.66 -15.00
CA ALA A 226 31.67 15.58 -15.06
C ALA A 226 31.74 16.29 -16.42
N ALA A 227 32.01 17.60 -16.38
CA ALA A 227 32.09 18.45 -17.57
C ALA A 227 33.07 17.90 -18.61
N LEU A 228 32.70 18.04 -19.88
CA LEU A 228 33.59 17.76 -21.00
C LEU A 228 34.63 18.87 -21.13
N ASP A 229 35.83 18.49 -21.58
CA ASP A 229 36.87 19.45 -21.95
C ASP A 229 36.54 20.10 -23.31
N THR A 230 35.66 21.10 -23.28
CA THR A 230 35.35 21.92 -24.47
C THR A 230 36.49 22.84 -24.86
N HIS A 231 37.42 23.10 -23.94
CA HIS A 231 38.57 23.95 -24.20
C HIS A 231 39.51 23.35 -25.25
N ALA A 232 39.63 22.01 -25.26
CA ALA A 232 40.42 21.28 -26.25
C ALA A 232 40.04 21.60 -27.70
N VAL A 233 38.77 21.87 -27.99
CA VAL A 233 38.26 22.21 -29.34
C VAL A 233 38.24 23.74 -29.53
N CYS A 234 37.68 24.48 -28.58
CA CYS A 234 37.49 25.93 -28.74
C CYS A 234 38.81 26.73 -28.72
N GLN A 235 39.90 26.21 -28.14
CA GLN A 235 41.21 26.87 -28.18
C GLN A 235 41.75 27.05 -29.60
N TYR A 236 41.33 26.20 -30.55
CA TYR A 236 41.79 26.27 -31.94
C TYR A 236 41.29 27.54 -32.64
N MET A 237 40.19 28.13 -32.21
CA MET A 237 39.66 29.38 -32.77
C MET A 237 40.64 30.55 -32.61
N ASN A 238 41.41 30.56 -31.52
CA ASN A 238 42.45 31.57 -31.26
C ASN A 238 43.80 31.24 -31.92
N ARG A 239 43.94 30.04 -32.50
CA ARG A 239 45.17 29.57 -33.17
C ARG A 239 45.12 29.69 -34.69
N ILE A 240 44.02 30.18 -35.25
CA ILE A 240 43.87 30.34 -36.69
C ILE A 240 44.81 31.46 -37.16
N PRO A 241 45.77 31.17 -38.04
CA PRO A 241 46.69 32.17 -38.54
C PRO A 241 45.95 33.22 -39.39
N PRO A 242 46.29 34.52 -39.25
CA PRO A 242 45.69 35.57 -40.08
C PRO A 242 46.02 35.33 -41.56
N PRO A 243 45.16 35.77 -42.50
CA PRO A 243 45.35 35.54 -43.93
C PRO A 243 46.72 35.99 -44.47
N ALA A 244 47.27 37.07 -43.92
CA ALA A 244 48.59 37.57 -44.27
C ALA A 244 49.73 36.59 -43.91
N GLN A 245 49.60 35.91 -42.77
CA GLN A 245 50.58 34.91 -42.33
C GLN A 245 50.49 33.65 -43.19
N VAL A 246 49.29 33.15 -43.46
CA VAL A 246 49.07 32.00 -44.36
C VAL A 246 49.64 32.29 -45.76
N TRP A 247 49.38 33.49 -46.29
CA TRP A 247 49.93 33.90 -47.58
C TRP A 247 51.46 33.93 -47.60
N SER A 248 52.10 34.38 -46.51
CA SER A 248 53.55 34.40 -46.41
C SER A 248 54.16 32.98 -46.39
N GLU A 249 53.51 32.04 -45.72
CA GLU A 249 53.94 30.63 -45.67
C GLU A 249 53.74 29.92 -47.00
N VAL A 250 52.62 30.16 -47.68
CA VAL A 250 52.34 29.69 -49.04
C VAL A 250 53.40 30.21 -50.01
N LYS A 251 53.73 31.51 -49.95
CA LYS A 251 54.76 32.12 -50.78
C LYS A 251 56.15 31.54 -50.50
N SER A 252 56.48 31.32 -49.23
CA SER A 252 57.75 30.68 -48.82
C SER A 252 57.85 29.25 -49.36
N HIS A 253 56.78 28.46 -49.23
CA HIS A 253 56.73 27.10 -49.77
C HIS A 253 56.81 27.09 -51.30
N ALA A 254 56.05 27.94 -51.97
CA ALA A 254 56.09 28.09 -53.42
C ALA A 254 57.49 28.47 -53.90
N ASN A 255 58.16 29.43 -53.24
CA ASN A 255 59.54 29.82 -53.53
C ASN A 255 60.53 28.65 -53.31
N SER A 256 60.37 27.87 -52.24
CA SER A 256 61.25 26.71 -52.00
C SER A 256 61.09 25.62 -53.06
N LEU A 257 59.87 25.41 -53.53
CA LEU A 257 59.54 24.42 -54.57
C LEU A 257 60.00 24.88 -55.95
N THR A 258 59.84 26.17 -56.28
CA THR A 258 60.37 26.74 -57.53
C THR A 258 61.89 26.74 -57.53
N ILE A 259 62.56 27.09 -56.42
CA ILE A 259 64.03 27.01 -56.31
C ILE A 259 64.51 25.56 -56.50
N ARG A 260 63.87 24.57 -55.86
CA ARG A 260 64.22 23.16 -56.08
C ARG A 260 63.98 22.69 -57.51
N ALA A 261 62.86 23.11 -58.12
CA ALA A 261 62.56 22.80 -59.51
C ALA A 261 63.62 23.41 -60.44
N TYR A 262 63.97 24.68 -60.26
CA TYR A 262 65.04 25.33 -61.02
C TYR A 262 66.40 24.64 -60.84
N GLN A 263 66.81 24.34 -59.61
CA GLN A 263 68.06 23.61 -59.34
C GLN A 263 68.07 22.20 -59.94
N SER A 264 66.93 21.53 -60.04
CA SER A 264 66.82 20.22 -60.67
C SER A 264 66.90 20.29 -62.20
N VAL A 265 66.35 21.35 -62.80
CA VAL A 265 66.47 21.63 -64.24
C VAL A 265 67.89 22.06 -64.59
N GLU A 266 68.56 22.82 -63.73
CA GLU A 266 69.96 23.26 -63.91
C GLU A 266 70.94 22.08 -63.88
N ARG A 267 70.67 21.05 -63.05
CA ARG A 267 71.41 19.78 -63.08
C ARG A 267 71.14 18.91 -64.29
N LEU A 268 70.07 19.19 -65.05
CA LEU A 268 69.70 18.51 -66.28
C LEU A 268 70.04 19.34 -67.54
N GLY A 269 70.71 20.49 -67.37
CA GLY A 269 71.23 21.32 -68.46
C GLY A 269 72.38 20.63 -69.21
N PRO A 270 72.57 20.95 -70.49
CA PRO A 270 73.07 20.03 -71.51
C PRO A 270 74.54 19.63 -71.33
N HIS A 271 74.79 18.32 -71.29
CA HIS A 271 76.04 17.74 -71.79
C HIS A 271 75.90 17.47 -73.29
#